data_AF-A0A3B9KT48-F1
#
_entry.id   AF-A0A3B9KT48-F1
#
_cell.length_a   1.000
_cell.length_b   1.000
_cell.length_c   1.000
_cell.angle_alpha   90.00
_cell.angle_beta   90.00
_cell.angle_gamma   90.00
#
_symmetry.space_group_name_H-M   'P 1'
#
loop_
_entity.id
_entity.type
_entity.pdbx_description
1 polymer ?
#
loop_
_entity_poly.entity_id
_entity_poly.type
_entity_poly.pdbx_seq_one_letter_code
_entity_poly.pdbx_strand_id
1 'polypeptide(L)'
;DFSELPIPYRCVATDIETGEAVVLKDGYLADALRASMAVPSIFTPVEIDGRLLVDGGVVRNLPVSDALEMGADVTIAVDVATPLFDRSQLTSALLIMGQTALFQSNASNLVEQKKADILIVPEIGNLTAANFTNAAVDSLIRIGEKAALEALPRIKGLMDSLNIRQKEGVRFIPTTQIERLHIRELSLVGLKNVSEEVILSKLNIFPPQWITPEELKNAIDRVYGSQFFEQVNYKLEPMSTGGVRLIVRVIENSSNFLKVGVHYDDHLKSLLLLNLTFRNILIDGSKFSTDLMLGGNPALTSNLFYYTSWKYAPGVGMRIQLQNFTTYLYENHNRTQELDLRYASVAMMLHSSPADNMYIHLGLQNELTRFKTIIGSYPESTFNIPFAFFHLHHDSYDNRFFPEEGVYADLLIRQITGSVYSSHSDFKYNPYSTLTVRVDKAIPLNKNAVIVRSLNFGFSDTKNIPDLHKFYMGGSGVQSLNFIPLFGYQVMELTGTQLSAFSFSLRNRLSKNNYFFTTLNGGMVADEISQLIKFGKYHYGMGLSYGYNSPIGPIKLTAGKNFNRSDIITHISIGYPF
;
A
#
# COMPACT_ATOMS: atom_id res chain seq x y z
N ASP A 1 -13.66 13.62 32.72
CA ASP A 1 -14.77 12.87 33.31
C ASP A 1 -15.87 12.71 32.25
N PHE A 2 -16.30 11.49 31.95
CA PHE A 2 -17.32 11.25 30.91
C PHE A 2 -18.74 11.50 31.43
N SER A 3 -18.92 11.72 32.73
CA SER A 3 -20.21 12.13 33.31
C SER A 3 -20.58 13.58 32.96
N GLU A 4 -19.60 14.41 32.57
CA GLU A 4 -19.79 15.80 32.14
C GLU A 4 -20.21 15.96 30.66
N LEU A 5 -20.29 14.86 29.90
CA LEU A 5 -20.78 14.89 28.52
C LEU A 5 -22.28 15.24 28.49
N PRO A 6 -22.81 15.81 27.38
CA PRO A 6 -24.24 16.14 27.27
C PRO A 6 -25.17 14.97 27.58
N ILE A 7 -24.70 13.76 27.27
CA ILE A 7 -25.27 12.49 27.74
C ILE A 7 -24.14 11.78 28.49
N PRO A 8 -24.27 11.54 29.81
CA PRO A 8 -23.28 10.80 30.59
C PRO A 8 -22.98 9.45 29.95
N TYR A 9 -21.69 9.13 29.81
CA TYR A 9 -21.24 7.98 29.06
C TYR A 9 -20.26 7.13 29.86
N ARG A 10 -20.35 5.81 29.70
CA ARG A 10 -19.31 4.84 30.10
C ARG A 10 -19.23 3.76 29.04
N CYS A 11 -18.06 3.17 28.85
CA CYS A 11 -17.89 1.93 28.10
C CYS A 11 -17.18 0.87 28.93
N VAL A 12 -17.31 -0.37 28.50
CA VAL A 12 -16.63 -1.51 29.09
C VAL A 12 -15.54 -1.97 28.12
N ALA A 13 -14.36 -2.23 28.67
CA ALA A 13 -13.30 -2.96 27.99
C ALA A 13 -13.00 -4.25 28.80
N THR A 14 -12.28 -5.18 28.18
CA THR A 14 -11.81 -6.39 28.85
C THR A 14 -10.31 -6.26 29.08
N ASP A 15 -9.86 -6.44 30.32
CA ASP A 15 -8.43 -6.60 30.60
C ASP A 15 -7.99 -7.99 30.11
N ILE A 16 -7.09 -8.03 29.12
CA ILE A 16 -6.70 -9.30 28.49
C ILE A 16 -5.83 -10.16 29.40
N GLU A 17 -5.19 -9.58 30.43
CA GLU A 17 -4.33 -10.34 31.35
C GLU A 17 -5.15 -11.09 32.40
N THR A 18 -6.30 -10.52 32.80
CA THR A 18 -7.12 -11.05 33.90
C THR A 18 -8.48 -11.59 33.44
N GLY A 19 -8.97 -11.17 32.27
CA GLY A 19 -10.31 -11.45 31.78
C GLY A 19 -11.41 -10.63 32.48
N GLU A 20 -11.04 -9.63 33.29
CA GLU A 20 -11.97 -8.80 34.04
C GLU A 20 -12.55 -7.65 33.20
N ALA A 21 -13.78 -7.25 33.54
CA ALA A 21 -14.42 -6.08 32.96
C ALA A 21 -13.85 -4.79 33.57
N VAL A 22 -13.43 -3.86 32.72
CA VAL A 22 -12.93 -2.54 33.09
C VAL A 22 -13.90 -1.48 32.58
N VAL A 23 -14.57 -0.79 33.52
CA VAL A 23 -15.51 0.28 33.20
C VAL A 23 -14.74 1.59 33.04
N LEU A 24 -14.70 2.09 31.82
CA LEU A 24 -14.02 3.34 31.46
C LEU A 24 -15.01 4.50 31.61
N LYS A 25 -14.72 5.38 32.57
CA LYS A 25 -15.59 6.50 32.99
C LYS A 25 -14.94 7.88 32.85
N ASP A 26 -13.64 7.93 32.56
CA ASP A 26 -12.88 9.16 32.39
C ASP A 26 -11.62 8.91 31.52
N GLY A 27 -10.79 9.95 31.35
CA GLY A 27 -9.64 9.94 30.45
C GLY A 27 -9.91 10.55 29.08
N TYR A 28 -9.15 10.10 28.06
CA TYR A 28 -9.34 10.56 26.69
C TYR A 28 -10.39 9.68 25.99
N LEU A 29 -11.54 10.27 25.65
CA LEU A 29 -12.71 9.53 25.15
C LEU A 29 -12.39 8.62 23.96
N ALA A 30 -11.53 9.06 23.04
CA ALA A 30 -11.14 8.25 21.88
C ALA A 30 -10.33 7.01 22.26
N ASP A 31 -9.47 7.07 23.29
CA ASP A 31 -8.73 5.91 23.77
C ASP A 31 -9.68 4.89 24.42
N ALA A 32 -10.62 5.39 25.23
CA ALA A 32 -11.61 4.54 25.88
C ALA A 32 -12.55 3.85 24.87
N LEU A 33 -12.99 4.57 23.84
CA LEU A 33 -13.75 4.02 22.72
C LEU A 33 -12.93 2.97 21.97
N ARG A 34 -11.66 3.27 21.63
CA ARG A 34 -10.77 2.34 20.92
C ARG A 34 -10.55 1.06 21.73
N ALA A 35 -10.30 1.16 23.04
CA ALA A 35 -10.14 0.00 23.92
C ALA A 35 -11.41 -0.86 23.92
N SER A 36 -12.58 -0.24 24.09
CA SER A 36 -13.88 -0.92 24.14
C SER A 36 -14.26 -1.65 22.84
N MET A 37 -13.69 -1.27 21.69
CA MET A 37 -13.94 -1.89 20.38
C MET A 37 -12.73 -2.65 19.79
N ALA A 38 -11.66 -2.86 20.57
CA ALA A 38 -10.44 -3.51 20.10
C ALA A 38 -10.57 -5.04 20.09
N VAL A 39 -11.32 -5.57 19.11
CA VAL A 39 -11.55 -7.01 18.95
C VAL A 39 -10.22 -7.78 18.90
N PRO A 40 -10.01 -8.77 19.78
CA PRO A 40 -8.79 -9.58 19.81
C PRO A 40 -8.45 -10.20 18.46
N SER A 41 -7.15 -10.31 18.15
CA SER A 41 -6.60 -10.83 16.87
C SER A 41 -6.86 -9.98 15.62
N ILE A 42 -7.79 -9.02 15.68
CA ILE A 42 -8.07 -8.09 14.56
C ILE A 42 -7.42 -6.73 14.82
N PHE A 43 -7.50 -6.24 16.05
CA PHE A 43 -6.94 -4.96 16.45
C PHE A 43 -5.89 -5.14 17.56
N THR A 44 -4.88 -4.26 17.55
CA THR A 44 -3.89 -4.18 18.64
C THR A 44 -4.59 -3.75 19.93
N PRO A 45 -4.36 -4.44 21.06
CA PRO A 45 -4.86 -4.02 22.37
C PRO A 45 -4.44 -2.59 22.72
N VAL A 46 -5.23 -1.92 23.56
CA VAL A 46 -4.99 -0.54 23.99
C VAL A 46 -4.54 -0.54 25.44
N GLU A 47 -3.36 0.00 25.70
CA GLU A 47 -2.88 0.18 27.08
C GLU A 47 -3.48 1.47 27.68
N ILE A 48 -4.19 1.34 28.81
CA ILE A 48 -4.73 2.46 29.59
C ILE A 48 -4.39 2.19 31.06
N ASP A 49 -3.71 3.14 31.71
CA ASP A 49 -3.32 3.08 33.12
C ASP A 49 -2.61 1.76 33.52
N GLY A 50 -1.75 1.25 32.63
CA GLY A 50 -0.97 0.04 32.84
C GLY A 50 -1.74 -1.28 32.63
N ARG A 51 -3.00 -1.21 32.19
CA ARG A 51 -3.80 -2.38 31.81
C ARG A 51 -3.86 -2.51 30.30
N LEU A 52 -3.72 -3.74 29.81
CA LEU A 52 -3.82 -4.03 28.39
C LEU A 52 -5.27 -4.40 28.04
N LEU A 53 -5.99 -3.47 27.41
CA LEU A 53 -7.43 -3.55 27.21
C LEU A 53 -7.80 -3.98 25.78
N VAL A 54 -8.79 -4.84 25.67
CA VAL A 54 -9.44 -5.25 24.42
C VAL A 54 -10.95 -5.03 24.50
N ASP A 55 -11.65 -5.39 23.42
CA ASP A 55 -13.10 -5.24 23.29
C ASP A 55 -13.88 -5.71 24.53
N GLY A 56 -14.82 -4.87 25.00
CA GLY A 56 -15.66 -5.18 26.16
C GLY A 56 -16.64 -6.32 25.91
N GLY A 57 -16.96 -6.58 24.64
CA GLY A 57 -17.79 -7.67 24.19
C GLY A 57 -17.22 -9.06 24.46
N VAL A 58 -15.96 -9.19 24.90
CA VAL A 58 -15.41 -10.47 25.38
C VAL A 58 -15.99 -10.86 26.75
N VAL A 59 -16.15 -9.90 27.65
CA VAL A 59 -16.60 -10.14 29.03
C VAL A 59 -18.05 -9.72 29.29
N ARG A 60 -18.48 -8.57 28.74
CA ARG A 60 -19.77 -7.95 29.03
C ARG A 60 -20.19 -7.03 27.89
N ASN A 61 -20.84 -7.61 26.87
CA ASN A 61 -21.34 -6.86 25.72
C ASN A 61 -22.61 -6.05 26.04
N LEU A 62 -23.40 -6.47 27.04
CA LEU A 62 -24.64 -5.82 27.45
C LEU A 62 -24.54 -5.30 28.91
N PRO A 63 -23.91 -4.15 29.17
CA PRO A 63 -23.56 -3.70 30.52
C PRO A 63 -24.72 -3.03 31.30
N VAL A 64 -25.83 -3.74 31.51
CA VAL A 64 -27.02 -3.21 32.21
C VAL A 64 -26.70 -2.88 33.67
N SER A 65 -25.93 -3.74 34.33
CA SER A 65 -25.47 -3.53 35.71
C SER A 65 -24.67 -2.25 35.86
N ASP A 66 -23.80 -1.96 34.90
CA ASP A 66 -22.97 -0.75 34.91
C ASP A 66 -23.83 0.51 34.75
N ALA A 67 -24.91 0.45 33.95
CA ALA A 67 -25.89 1.53 33.84
C ALA A 67 -26.68 1.75 35.15
N LEU A 68 -27.05 0.68 35.85
CA LEU A 68 -27.67 0.77 37.18
C LEU A 68 -26.69 1.39 38.20
N GLU A 69 -25.42 0.96 38.19
CA GLU A 69 -24.35 1.54 39.03
C GLU A 69 -24.02 2.99 38.68
N MET A 70 -24.29 3.44 37.45
CA MET A 70 -24.26 4.85 37.06
C MET A 70 -25.38 5.68 37.70
N GLY A 71 -26.38 5.04 38.29
CA GLY A 71 -27.54 5.68 38.90
C GLY A 71 -28.76 5.76 37.99
N ALA A 72 -28.88 4.87 36.99
CA ALA A 72 -30.09 4.81 36.17
C ALA A 72 -31.28 4.26 36.98
N ASP A 73 -32.39 5.01 37.00
CA ASP A 73 -33.67 4.53 37.56
C ASP A 73 -34.40 3.58 36.61
N VAL A 74 -34.15 3.72 35.31
CA VAL A 74 -34.76 2.94 34.23
C VAL A 74 -33.69 2.56 33.21
N THR A 75 -33.72 1.32 32.77
CA THR A 75 -32.77 0.75 31.82
C THR A 75 -33.46 0.31 30.53
N ILE A 76 -32.91 0.77 29.40
CA ILE A 76 -33.29 0.29 28.07
C ILE A 76 -32.06 -0.38 27.47
N ALA A 77 -32.12 -1.70 27.32
CA ALA A 77 -31.03 -2.51 26.84
C ALA A 77 -31.27 -2.93 25.38
N VAL A 78 -30.26 -2.76 24.53
CA VAL A 78 -30.29 -3.21 23.13
C VAL A 78 -29.27 -4.34 22.97
N ASP A 79 -29.75 -5.56 22.83
CA ASP A 79 -28.89 -6.72 22.64
C ASP A 79 -28.67 -6.99 21.14
N VAL A 80 -27.42 -6.82 20.71
CA VAL A 80 -26.96 -7.06 19.34
C VAL A 80 -26.04 -8.29 19.25
N ALA A 81 -26.03 -9.15 20.27
CA ALA A 81 -25.21 -10.34 20.28
C ALA A 81 -25.49 -11.23 19.05
N THR A 82 -24.42 -11.68 18.42
CA THR A 82 -24.52 -12.59 17.27
C THR A 82 -24.78 -14.01 17.80
N PRO A 83 -25.69 -14.78 17.18
CA PRO A 83 -25.85 -16.19 17.52
C PRO A 83 -24.52 -16.94 17.39
N LEU A 84 -24.33 -17.98 18.21
CA LEU A 84 -23.22 -18.91 18.05
C LEU A 84 -23.31 -19.60 16.68
N PHE A 85 -22.17 -19.85 16.06
CA PHE A 85 -22.08 -20.58 14.80
C PHE A 85 -22.54 -22.04 14.96
N ASP A 86 -23.30 -22.49 13.97
CA ASP A 86 -23.68 -23.89 13.82
C ASP A 86 -22.51 -24.75 13.32
N ARG A 87 -22.65 -26.08 13.43
CA ARG A 87 -21.65 -27.06 12.98
C ARG A 87 -21.17 -26.82 11.54
N SER A 88 -22.06 -26.41 10.64
CA SER A 88 -21.74 -26.15 9.23
C SER A 88 -20.88 -24.90 9.02
N GLN A 89 -20.84 -23.98 9.98
CA GLN A 89 -20.10 -22.73 9.91
C GLN A 89 -18.71 -22.83 10.58
N LEU A 90 -18.53 -23.74 11.55
CA LEU A 90 -17.26 -23.99 12.26
C LEU A 90 -16.22 -24.74 11.40
N THR A 91 -15.80 -24.09 10.31
CA THR A 91 -14.95 -24.70 9.26
C THR A 91 -13.47 -24.40 9.40
N SER A 92 -13.07 -23.54 10.34
CA SER A 92 -11.68 -23.15 10.55
C SER A 92 -11.32 -22.99 12.02
N ALA A 93 -10.04 -23.18 12.36
CA ALA A 93 -9.53 -22.98 13.71
C ALA A 93 -9.81 -21.57 14.24
N LEU A 94 -9.73 -20.55 13.37
CA LEU A 94 -10.01 -19.17 13.74
C LEU A 94 -11.47 -18.96 14.14
N LEU A 95 -12.42 -19.55 13.40
CA LEU A 95 -13.85 -19.47 13.74
C LEU A 95 -14.16 -20.20 15.05
N ILE A 96 -13.50 -21.33 15.28
CA ILE A 96 -13.64 -22.09 16.54
C ILE A 96 -13.11 -21.25 17.71
N MET A 97 -11.92 -20.66 17.60
CA MET A 97 -11.36 -19.78 18.63
C MET A 97 -12.25 -18.55 18.88
N GLY A 98 -12.73 -17.90 17.81
CA GLY A 98 -13.65 -16.76 17.92
C GLY A 98 -14.93 -17.12 18.65
N GLN A 99 -15.54 -18.27 18.34
CA GLN A 99 -16.72 -18.77 19.04
C GLN A 99 -16.45 -19.01 20.54
N THR A 100 -15.29 -19.60 20.89
CA THR A 100 -14.97 -19.85 22.30
C THR A 100 -14.87 -18.56 23.11
N ALA A 101 -14.40 -17.47 22.51
CA ALA A 101 -14.34 -16.16 23.15
C ALA A 101 -15.74 -15.56 23.42
N LEU A 102 -16.77 -15.94 22.64
CA LEU A 102 -18.14 -15.46 22.82
C LEU A 102 -18.90 -16.19 23.93
N PHE A 103 -18.44 -17.33 24.43
CA PHE A 103 -19.16 -18.09 25.47
C PHE A 103 -19.34 -17.30 26.76
N GLN A 104 -18.28 -16.63 27.21
CA GLN A 104 -18.33 -15.80 28.43
C GLN A 104 -19.30 -14.63 28.25
N SER A 105 -19.18 -13.91 27.13
CA SER A 105 -20.06 -12.81 26.78
C SER A 105 -21.53 -13.22 26.69
N ASN A 106 -21.84 -14.34 26.02
CA ASN A 106 -23.21 -14.83 25.91
C ASN A 106 -23.80 -15.28 27.25
N ALA A 107 -23.00 -15.92 28.11
CA ALA A 107 -23.43 -16.26 29.46
C ALA A 107 -23.71 -14.99 30.30
N SER A 108 -22.85 -13.97 30.17
CA SER A 108 -23.01 -12.65 30.80
C SER A 108 -24.29 -11.97 30.32
N ASN A 109 -24.54 -11.93 29.00
CA ASN A 109 -25.72 -11.30 28.42
C ASN A 109 -27.03 -11.91 28.94
N LEU A 110 -27.13 -13.22 29.14
CA LEU A 110 -28.33 -13.86 29.70
C LEU A 110 -28.65 -13.38 31.13
N VAL A 111 -27.63 -12.99 31.90
CA VAL A 111 -27.80 -12.42 33.24
C VAL A 111 -28.19 -10.95 33.14
N GLU A 112 -27.54 -10.19 32.26
CA GLU A 112 -27.77 -8.76 32.08
C GLU A 112 -29.13 -8.44 31.45
N GLN A 113 -29.60 -9.25 30.51
CA GLN A 113 -30.94 -9.13 29.91
C GLN A 113 -32.06 -9.11 30.96
N LYS A 114 -31.92 -9.89 32.04
CA LYS A 114 -32.92 -9.98 33.12
C LYS A 114 -32.97 -8.74 33.99
N LYS A 115 -31.94 -7.89 33.94
CA LYS A 115 -31.84 -6.66 34.72
C LYS A 115 -32.44 -5.46 33.97
N ALA A 116 -32.75 -5.60 32.68
CA ALA A 116 -33.27 -4.53 31.86
C ALA A 116 -34.80 -4.36 32.04
N ASP A 117 -35.26 -3.12 32.20
CA ASP A 117 -36.70 -2.82 32.23
C ASP A 117 -37.32 -2.99 30.85
N ILE A 118 -36.59 -2.56 29.82
CA ILE A 118 -36.98 -2.73 28.42
C ILE A 118 -35.82 -3.36 27.66
N LEU A 119 -36.03 -4.59 27.20
CA LEU A 119 -35.11 -5.28 26.31
C LEU A 119 -35.57 -5.15 24.84
N ILE A 120 -34.65 -4.71 23.99
CA ILE A 120 -34.79 -4.62 22.54
C ILE A 120 -33.79 -5.60 21.92
N VAL A 121 -34.28 -6.54 21.12
CA VAL A 121 -33.45 -7.54 20.43
C VAL A 121 -33.73 -7.45 18.93
N PRO A 122 -32.89 -6.75 18.15
CA PRO A 122 -33.10 -6.63 16.70
C PRO A 122 -32.85 -7.95 15.97
N GLU A 123 -33.71 -8.29 15.00
CA GLU A 123 -33.57 -9.50 14.19
C GLU A 123 -32.52 -9.33 13.08
N ILE A 124 -31.24 -9.55 13.42
CA ILE A 124 -30.10 -9.35 12.50
C ILE A 124 -29.91 -10.48 11.47
N GLY A 125 -30.60 -11.61 11.62
CA GLY A 125 -30.54 -12.74 10.69
C GLY A 125 -29.12 -13.30 10.51
N ASN A 126 -28.64 -13.36 9.27
CA ASN A 126 -27.30 -13.86 8.93
C ASN A 126 -26.22 -12.77 8.91
N LEU A 127 -26.55 -11.54 9.33
CA LEU A 127 -25.58 -10.45 9.42
C LEU A 127 -24.72 -10.64 10.68
N THR A 128 -23.45 -10.29 10.57
CA THR A 128 -22.43 -10.45 11.62
C THR A 128 -21.68 -9.14 11.84
N ALA A 129 -20.95 -9.05 12.96
CA ALA A 129 -20.07 -7.92 13.25
C ALA A 129 -18.97 -7.67 12.18
N ALA A 130 -18.71 -8.63 11.29
CA ALA A 130 -17.73 -8.51 10.21
C ALA A 130 -18.29 -7.92 8.90
N ASN A 131 -19.59 -7.61 8.83
CA ASN A 131 -20.24 -7.13 7.60
C ASN A 131 -20.19 -5.60 7.46
N PHE A 132 -19.16 -5.08 6.78
CA PHE A 132 -18.93 -3.64 6.57
C PHE A 132 -19.32 -3.12 5.16
N THR A 133 -20.08 -3.86 4.37
CA THR A 133 -20.55 -3.34 3.07
C THR A 133 -21.64 -2.30 3.29
N ASN A 134 -21.69 -1.24 2.48
CA ASN A 134 -22.72 -0.19 2.60
C ASN A 134 -24.13 -0.79 2.66
N ALA A 135 -24.43 -1.77 1.81
CA ALA A 135 -25.71 -2.45 1.80
C ALA A 135 -26.02 -3.20 3.11
N ALA A 136 -25.01 -3.84 3.74
CA ALA A 136 -25.19 -4.51 5.02
C ALA A 136 -25.37 -3.50 6.17
N VAL A 137 -24.58 -2.43 6.18
CA VAL A 137 -24.70 -1.34 7.17
C VAL A 137 -26.08 -0.67 7.09
N ASP A 138 -26.54 -0.32 5.90
CA ASP A 138 -27.89 0.24 5.68
C ASP A 138 -28.98 -0.72 6.17
N SER A 139 -28.78 -2.04 5.98
CA SER A 139 -29.71 -3.05 6.47
C SER A 139 -29.74 -3.12 8.00
N LEU A 140 -28.57 -3.12 8.66
CA LEU A 140 -28.47 -3.13 10.12
C LEU A 140 -29.12 -1.91 10.75
N ILE A 141 -28.93 -0.72 10.17
CA ILE A 141 -29.57 0.52 10.62
C ILE A 141 -31.09 0.40 10.57
N ARG A 142 -31.65 -0.06 9.44
CA ARG A 142 -33.11 -0.26 9.29
C ARG A 142 -33.65 -1.31 10.26
N ILE A 143 -32.91 -2.39 10.51
CA ILE A 143 -33.30 -3.44 11.47
C ILE A 143 -33.37 -2.86 12.89
N GLY A 144 -32.36 -2.08 13.28
CA GLY A 144 -32.34 -1.39 14.58
C GLY A 144 -33.49 -0.38 14.73
N GLU A 145 -33.76 0.43 13.69
CA GLU A 145 -34.87 1.39 13.68
C GLU A 145 -36.22 0.68 13.84
N LYS A 146 -36.45 -0.39 13.08
CA LYS A 146 -37.67 -1.21 13.20
C LYS A 146 -37.83 -1.74 14.62
N ALA A 147 -36.79 -2.34 15.19
CA ALA A 147 -36.84 -2.90 16.55
C ALA A 147 -37.11 -1.83 17.62
N ALA A 148 -36.55 -0.63 17.46
CA ALA A 148 -36.82 0.51 18.33
C ALA A 148 -38.27 1.00 18.22
N LEU A 149 -38.81 1.09 16.99
CA LEU A 149 -40.21 1.47 16.75
C LEU A 149 -41.19 0.46 17.36
N GLU A 150 -40.89 -0.84 17.29
CA GLU A 150 -41.70 -1.90 17.90
C GLU A 150 -41.65 -1.86 19.43
N ALA A 151 -40.53 -1.42 20.02
CA ALA A 151 -40.41 -1.23 21.46
C ALA A 151 -41.07 0.07 21.97
N LEU A 152 -41.30 1.05 21.09
CA LEU A 152 -41.79 2.39 21.44
C LEU A 152 -43.09 2.41 22.27
N PRO A 153 -44.10 1.56 22.02
CA PRO A 153 -45.30 1.51 22.88
C PRO A 153 -44.97 1.10 24.33
N ARG A 154 -44.04 0.17 24.54
CA ARG A 154 -43.61 -0.26 25.89
C ARG A 154 -42.84 0.86 26.59
N ILE A 155 -41.98 1.56 25.85
CA ILE A 155 -41.24 2.73 26.37
C ILE A 155 -42.20 3.82 26.81
N LYS A 156 -43.18 4.17 25.97
CA LYS A 156 -44.22 5.16 26.31
C LYS A 156 -45.03 4.74 27.53
N GLY A 157 -45.47 3.49 27.59
CA GLY A 157 -46.20 2.97 28.75
C GLY A 157 -45.40 3.04 30.06
N LEU A 158 -44.08 2.76 30.00
CA LEU A 158 -43.21 2.91 31.16
C LEU A 158 -43.06 4.38 31.58
N MET A 159 -42.85 5.28 30.61
CA MET A 159 -42.81 6.73 30.87
C MET A 159 -44.09 7.23 31.55
N ASP A 160 -45.25 6.80 31.06
CA ASP A 160 -46.56 7.15 31.63
C ASP A 160 -46.69 6.63 33.07
N SER A 161 -46.28 5.38 33.33
CA SER A 161 -46.32 4.77 34.67
C SER A 161 -45.46 5.50 35.70
N LEU A 162 -44.36 6.10 35.24
CA LEU A 162 -43.42 6.86 36.06
C LEU A 162 -43.77 8.36 36.12
N ASN A 163 -44.87 8.78 35.49
CA ASN A 163 -45.27 10.18 35.31
C ASN A 163 -44.14 11.06 34.73
N ILE A 164 -43.28 10.49 33.89
CA ILE A 164 -42.19 11.20 33.24
C ILE A 164 -42.79 12.09 32.16
N ARG A 165 -42.87 13.38 32.44
CA ARG A 165 -43.20 14.37 31.41
C ARG A 165 -42.01 14.51 30.48
N GLN A 166 -42.29 14.52 29.17
CA GLN A 166 -41.28 14.80 28.15
C GLN A 166 -40.63 16.15 28.47
N LYS A 167 -39.39 16.14 28.96
CA LYS A 167 -38.57 17.35 29.01
C LYS A 167 -38.40 17.86 27.58
N GLU A 168 -38.17 19.16 27.40
CA GLU A 168 -37.60 19.65 26.15
C GLU A 168 -36.41 18.73 25.83
N GLY A 169 -36.49 18.05 24.68
CA GLY A 169 -35.49 17.03 24.33
C GLY A 169 -34.10 17.63 24.46
N VAL A 170 -33.12 16.81 24.88
CA VAL A 170 -31.70 17.22 24.80
C VAL A 170 -31.53 17.82 23.42
N ARG A 171 -31.31 19.14 23.37
CA ARG A 171 -31.25 19.86 22.11
C ARG A 171 -30.14 19.17 21.35
N PHE A 172 -30.46 18.47 20.27
CA PHE A 172 -29.46 17.88 19.42
C PHE A 172 -28.55 19.03 19.02
N ILE A 173 -27.36 19.08 19.62
CA ILE A 173 -26.33 20.01 19.21
C ILE A 173 -25.90 19.41 17.88
N PRO A 174 -26.23 20.04 16.74
CA PRO A 174 -25.71 19.56 15.46
C PRO A 174 -24.21 19.47 15.65
N THR A 175 -23.63 18.32 15.35
CA THR A 175 -22.19 18.12 15.46
C THR A 175 -21.54 19.30 14.75
N THR A 176 -20.96 20.24 15.51
CA THR A 176 -20.33 21.40 14.89
C THR A 176 -19.18 20.82 14.09
N GLN A 177 -19.36 20.71 12.77
CA GLN A 177 -18.29 20.20 11.92
C GLN A 177 -17.16 21.20 12.06
N ILE A 178 -16.09 20.77 12.74
CA ILE A 178 -14.90 21.59 12.88
C ILE A 178 -14.29 21.66 11.48
N GLU A 179 -14.52 22.76 10.77
CA GLU A 179 -13.98 22.92 9.42
C GLU A 179 -12.46 23.01 9.47
N ARG A 180 -11.91 23.71 10.48
CA ARG A 180 -10.47 23.89 10.66
C ARG A 180 -10.06 23.91 12.13
N LEU A 181 -8.89 23.35 12.39
CA LEU A 181 -8.17 23.30 13.65
C LEU A 181 -6.93 24.19 13.56
N HIS A 182 -6.72 25.06 14.55
CA HIS A 182 -5.48 25.82 14.68
C HIS A 182 -4.51 25.04 15.55
N ILE A 183 -3.59 24.31 14.94
CA ILE A 183 -2.51 23.63 15.65
C ILE A 183 -1.46 24.67 16.02
N ARG A 184 -1.29 24.94 17.31
CA ARG A 184 -0.33 25.92 17.83
C ARG A 184 0.98 25.30 18.23
N GLU A 185 0.92 24.08 18.75
CA GLU A 185 2.06 23.32 19.25
C GLU A 185 1.94 21.86 18.83
N LEU A 186 3.08 21.20 18.66
CA LEU A 186 3.20 19.77 18.39
C LEU A 186 4.05 19.15 19.49
N SER A 187 3.59 18.02 20.03
CA SER A 187 4.32 17.20 21.00
C SER A 187 4.35 15.75 20.52
N LEU A 188 5.50 15.11 20.61
CA LEU A 188 5.71 13.73 20.23
C LEU A 188 5.94 12.89 21.49
N VAL A 189 5.25 11.75 21.62
CA VAL A 189 5.32 10.87 22.78
C VAL A 189 5.47 9.42 22.31
N GLY A 190 6.34 8.66 22.97
CA GLY A 190 6.53 7.21 22.73
C GLY A 190 7.70 6.86 21.82
N LEU A 191 8.49 7.85 21.38
CA LEU A 191 9.75 7.62 20.69
C LEU A 191 10.81 7.05 21.65
N LYS A 192 11.56 6.07 21.17
CA LYS A 192 12.66 5.38 21.84
C LYS A 192 13.92 5.39 20.97
N ASN A 193 13.86 4.84 19.75
CA ASN A 193 14.98 4.70 18.83
C ASN A 193 14.76 5.40 17.48
N VAL A 194 13.53 5.77 17.14
CA VAL A 194 13.20 6.49 15.92
C VAL A 194 13.38 7.99 16.18
N SER A 195 14.14 8.66 15.31
CA SER A 195 14.31 10.11 15.38
C SER A 195 12.96 10.84 15.22
N GLU A 196 12.76 11.91 16.00
CA GLU A 196 11.62 12.84 15.83
C GLU A 196 11.51 13.34 14.38
N GLU A 197 12.64 13.46 13.69
CA GLU A 197 12.69 13.92 12.31
C GLU A 197 11.86 13.06 11.36
N VAL A 198 11.81 11.74 11.60
CA VAL A 198 11.00 10.83 10.79
C VAL A 198 9.53 11.20 10.89
N ILE A 199 9.01 11.44 12.11
CA ILE A 199 7.61 11.83 12.30
C ILE A 199 7.35 13.19 11.66
N LEU A 200 8.20 14.18 11.96
CA LEU A 200 8.02 15.55 11.45
C LEU A 200 7.98 15.59 9.92
N SER A 201 8.86 14.81 9.27
CA SER A 201 8.93 14.71 7.81
C SER A 201 7.66 14.14 7.17
N LYS A 202 6.96 13.23 7.87
CA LYS A 202 5.76 12.55 7.38
C LYS A 202 4.47 13.24 7.80
N LEU A 203 4.45 13.83 8.99
CA LEU A 203 3.31 14.56 9.52
C LEU A 203 2.99 15.76 8.61
N ASN A 204 4.02 16.51 8.20
CA ASN A 204 3.86 17.69 7.34
C ASN A 204 2.89 18.74 7.93
N ILE A 205 2.87 18.84 9.26
CA ILE A 205 2.16 19.86 10.04
C ILE A 205 3.25 20.64 10.79
N PHE A 206 3.34 21.94 10.52
CA PHE A 206 4.36 22.84 11.07
C PHE A 206 3.69 23.95 11.88
N PRO A 207 3.46 23.76 13.18
CA PRO A 207 2.79 24.77 14.00
C PRO A 207 3.57 26.10 14.05
N PRO A 208 2.87 27.26 14.12
CA PRO A 208 1.41 27.39 14.13
C PRO A 208 0.81 27.24 12.71
N GLN A 209 -0.20 26.39 12.56
CA GLN A 209 -0.83 26.10 11.28
C GLN A 209 -2.33 25.81 11.43
N TRP A 210 -3.14 26.30 10.48
CA TRP A 210 -4.52 25.88 10.32
C TRP A 210 -4.59 24.65 9.43
N ILE A 211 -5.29 23.61 9.88
CA ILE A 211 -5.51 22.37 9.13
C ILE A 211 -6.97 21.94 9.23
N THR A 212 -7.45 21.19 8.25
CA THR A 212 -8.75 20.50 8.30
C THR A 212 -8.60 19.16 9.04
N PRO A 213 -9.69 18.57 9.56
CA PRO A 213 -9.66 17.22 10.12
C PRO A 213 -9.15 16.16 9.12
N GLU A 214 -9.46 16.33 7.83
CA GLU A 214 -8.98 15.44 6.77
C GLU A 214 -7.47 15.55 6.55
N GLU A 215 -6.91 16.76 6.59
CA GLU A 215 -5.45 16.96 6.54
C GLU A 215 -4.75 16.34 7.75
N LEU A 216 -5.35 16.43 8.95
CA LEU A 216 -4.84 15.76 10.15
C LEU A 216 -4.87 14.24 10.00
N LYS A 217 -5.99 13.68 9.55
CA LYS A 217 -6.12 12.24 9.29
C LYS A 217 -5.04 11.77 8.31
N ASN A 218 -4.91 12.44 7.17
CA ASN A 218 -3.89 12.11 6.17
C ASN A 218 -2.47 12.25 6.73
N ALA A 219 -2.20 13.23 7.61
CA ALA A 219 -0.92 13.35 8.29
C ALA A 219 -0.60 12.16 9.19
N ILE A 220 -1.58 11.67 9.96
CA ILE A 220 -1.41 10.49 10.82
C ILE A 220 -1.23 9.22 9.97
N ASP A 221 -2.01 9.07 8.90
CA ASP A 221 -1.92 7.95 7.96
C ASP A 221 -0.53 7.89 7.29
N ARG A 222 0.07 9.04 6.97
CA ARG A 222 1.46 9.11 6.46
C ARG A 222 2.50 8.65 7.47
N VAL A 223 2.37 9.07 8.73
CA VAL A 223 3.28 8.64 9.80
C VAL A 223 3.15 7.13 10.01
N TYR A 224 1.92 6.59 10.03
CA TYR A 224 1.68 5.15 10.13
C TYR A 224 2.24 4.39 8.91
N GLY A 225 1.95 4.88 7.70
CA GLY A 225 2.43 4.33 6.43
C GLY A 225 3.95 4.38 6.23
N SER A 226 4.69 5.12 7.05
CA SER A 226 6.15 5.09 7.09
C SER A 226 6.71 3.72 7.50
N GLN A 227 5.89 2.89 8.15
CA GLN A 227 6.24 1.58 8.70
C GLN A 227 7.35 1.62 9.78
N PHE A 228 7.65 2.79 10.34
CA PHE A 228 8.50 2.92 11.54
C PHE A 228 7.72 2.68 12.84
N PHE A 229 6.39 2.71 12.78
CA PHE A 229 5.51 2.62 13.94
C PHE A 229 4.50 1.49 13.75
N GLU A 230 4.27 0.73 14.82
CA GLU A 230 3.18 -0.25 14.90
C GLU A 230 1.84 0.46 15.16
N GLN A 231 1.89 1.59 15.88
CA GLN A 231 0.71 2.39 16.20
C GLN A 231 1.04 3.88 16.14
N VAL A 232 0.12 4.66 15.58
CA VAL A 232 0.18 6.13 15.57
C VAL A 232 -1.19 6.66 15.91
N ASN A 233 -1.29 7.27 17.09
CA ASN A 233 -2.51 7.93 17.58
C ASN A 233 -2.23 9.41 17.81
N TYR A 234 -3.29 10.19 18.01
CA TYR A 234 -3.14 11.59 18.40
C TYR A 234 -4.12 11.98 19.51
N LYS A 235 -3.81 13.09 20.18
CA LYS A 235 -4.66 13.79 21.12
C LYS A 235 -4.63 15.28 20.80
N LEU A 236 -5.78 15.94 20.88
CA LEU A 236 -5.91 17.39 20.75
C LEU A 236 -6.18 17.98 22.13
N GLU A 237 -5.29 18.85 22.59
CA GLU A 237 -5.44 19.53 23.88
C GLU A 237 -5.72 21.02 23.65
N PRO A 238 -6.89 21.54 24.09
CA PRO A 238 -7.19 22.96 24.02
C PRO A 238 -6.14 23.80 24.77
N MET A 239 -5.71 24.89 24.16
CA MET A 239 -4.76 25.82 24.78
C MET A 239 -5.48 27.05 25.32
N SER A 240 -5.03 27.58 26.46
CA SER A 240 -5.55 28.81 27.06
C SER A 240 -5.43 30.03 26.15
N THR A 241 -4.46 30.03 25.23
CA THR A 241 -4.21 31.07 24.22
C THR A 241 -5.08 30.93 22.96
N GLY A 242 -5.98 29.94 22.92
CA GLY A 242 -6.80 29.60 21.76
C GLY A 242 -6.05 28.73 20.74
N GLY A 243 -6.80 27.80 20.13
CA GLY A 243 -6.24 26.72 19.32
C GLY A 243 -5.96 25.47 20.16
N VAL A 244 -5.22 24.53 19.58
CA VAL A 244 -4.93 23.23 20.19
C VAL A 244 -3.45 22.87 20.07
N ARG A 245 -2.95 22.12 21.07
CA ARG A 245 -1.73 21.35 20.99
C ARG A 245 -2.06 19.99 20.39
N LEU A 246 -1.36 19.62 19.33
CA LEU A 246 -1.41 18.27 18.75
C LEU A 246 -0.37 17.39 19.45
N ILE A 247 -0.81 16.36 20.16
CA ILE A 247 0.07 15.36 20.75
C ILE A 247 -0.01 14.11 19.88
N VAL A 248 1.08 13.75 19.21
CA VAL A 248 1.18 12.50 18.44
C VAL A 248 1.84 11.44 19.33
N ARG A 249 1.12 10.35 19.57
CA ARG A 249 1.57 9.20 20.38
C ARG A 249 1.89 8.05 19.45
N VAL A 250 3.11 7.52 19.55
CA VAL A 250 3.57 6.41 18.71
C VAL A 250 4.03 5.22 19.52
N ILE A 251 3.89 4.03 18.94
CA ILE A 251 4.58 2.82 19.36
C ILE A 251 5.49 2.43 18.21
N GLU A 252 6.80 2.47 18.46
CA GLU A 252 7.80 2.11 17.45
C GLU A 252 7.69 0.64 17.05
N ASN A 253 7.82 0.39 15.76
CA ASN A 253 7.89 -0.96 15.23
C ASN A 253 9.25 -1.56 15.58
N SER A 254 9.26 -2.53 16.49
CA SER A 254 10.47 -3.23 16.95
C SER A 254 10.95 -4.32 15.99
N SER A 255 10.20 -4.61 14.92
CA SER A 255 10.41 -5.79 14.08
C SER A 255 11.26 -5.48 12.84
N ASN A 256 12.50 -5.94 12.85
CA ASN A 256 13.23 -6.23 11.61
C ASN A 256 12.50 -7.39 10.91
N PHE A 257 12.00 -7.17 9.70
CA PHE A 257 11.27 -8.21 8.97
C PHE A 257 12.13 -8.81 7.85
N LEU A 258 12.07 -10.14 7.76
CA LEU A 258 12.47 -10.90 6.59
C LEU A 258 11.19 -11.24 5.81
N LYS A 259 11.09 -10.77 4.58
CA LYS A 259 10.06 -11.23 3.63
C LYS A 259 10.67 -12.28 2.72
N VAL A 260 9.96 -13.37 2.54
CA VAL A 260 10.34 -14.45 1.63
C VAL A 260 9.28 -14.56 0.54
N GLY A 261 9.72 -14.56 -0.70
CA GLY A 261 8.87 -14.75 -1.88
C GLY A 261 9.47 -15.79 -2.81
N VAL A 262 8.62 -16.34 -3.67
CA VAL A 262 9.05 -17.17 -4.79
C VAL A 262 8.52 -16.54 -6.07
N HIS A 263 9.31 -16.61 -7.12
CA HIS A 263 8.92 -16.13 -8.44
C HIS A 263 9.36 -17.12 -9.50
N TYR A 264 8.56 -17.24 -10.55
CA TYR A 264 8.93 -17.96 -11.76
C TYR A 264 8.42 -17.19 -12.96
N ASP A 265 9.31 -16.97 -13.93
CA ASP A 265 8.90 -16.67 -15.29
C ASP A 265 9.84 -17.35 -16.30
N ASP A 266 9.44 -17.35 -17.56
CA ASP A 266 10.19 -17.91 -18.68
C ASP A 266 11.56 -17.23 -18.95
N HIS A 267 11.79 -16.01 -18.48
CA HIS A 267 13.03 -15.24 -18.67
C HIS A 267 13.99 -15.40 -17.49
N LEU A 268 13.56 -15.01 -16.29
CA LEU A 268 14.33 -15.05 -15.05
C LEU A 268 14.41 -16.44 -14.43
N LYS A 269 13.54 -17.37 -14.86
CA LYS A 269 13.38 -18.73 -14.31
C LYS A 269 12.95 -18.67 -12.84
N SER A 270 13.15 -19.76 -12.11
CA SER A 270 12.80 -19.85 -10.69
C SER A 270 13.74 -18.98 -9.85
N LEU A 271 13.15 -18.15 -9.00
CA LEU A 271 13.83 -17.26 -8.08
C LEU A 271 13.27 -17.42 -6.66
N LEU A 272 14.16 -17.54 -5.69
CA LEU A 272 13.88 -17.29 -4.28
C LEU A 272 14.19 -15.82 -4.01
N LEU A 273 13.25 -15.14 -3.36
CA LEU A 273 13.32 -13.71 -3.13
C LEU A 273 13.35 -13.45 -1.64
N LEU A 274 14.34 -12.72 -1.17
CA LEU A 274 14.50 -12.36 0.23
C LEU A 274 14.61 -10.84 0.33
N ASN A 275 13.72 -10.22 1.11
CA ASN A 275 13.84 -8.80 1.46
C ASN A 275 14.11 -8.69 2.95
N LEU A 276 15.21 -8.03 3.29
CA LEU A 276 15.56 -7.68 4.66
C LEU A 276 15.42 -6.16 4.80
N THR A 277 14.68 -5.72 5.81
CA THR A 277 14.58 -4.29 6.12
C THR A 277 14.95 -4.05 7.57
N PHE A 278 15.85 -3.11 7.76
CA PHE A 278 16.31 -2.64 9.05
C PHE A 278 16.14 -1.12 9.14
N ARG A 279 15.89 -0.63 10.35
CA ARG A 279 15.67 0.79 10.64
C ARG A 279 16.63 1.22 11.73
N ASN A 280 17.08 2.48 11.65
CA ASN A 280 18.03 3.06 12.59
C ASN A 280 19.32 2.23 12.72
N ILE A 281 19.77 1.64 11.60
CA ILE A 281 21.07 0.98 11.51
C ILE A 281 22.07 2.02 11.01
N LEU A 282 23.14 2.25 11.78
CA LEU A 282 24.20 3.26 11.60
C LEU A 282 23.82 4.69 12.03
N ILE A 283 22.66 5.19 11.61
CA ILE A 283 22.20 6.56 11.89
C ILE A 283 20.70 6.55 12.24
N ASP A 284 20.30 7.28 13.27
CA ASP A 284 18.89 7.43 13.64
C ASP A 284 18.09 8.09 12.50
N GLY A 285 16.90 7.59 12.23
CA GLY A 285 16.07 8.04 11.10
C GLY A 285 16.49 7.47 9.74
N SER A 286 17.44 6.53 9.71
CA SER A 286 17.80 5.81 8.50
C SER A 286 16.98 4.53 8.29
N LYS A 287 16.81 4.16 7.02
CA LYS A 287 16.22 2.89 6.58
C LYS A 287 17.19 2.19 5.66
N PHE A 288 17.64 1.00 6.06
CA PHE A 288 18.41 0.10 5.22
C PHE A 288 17.52 -1.05 4.75
N SER A 289 17.47 -1.32 3.45
CA SER A 289 16.74 -2.45 2.90
C SER A 289 17.54 -3.12 1.81
N THR A 290 17.60 -4.45 1.83
CA THR A 290 18.23 -5.23 0.76
C THR A 290 17.28 -6.28 0.20
N ASP A 291 17.18 -6.32 -1.13
CA ASP A 291 16.46 -7.31 -1.91
C ASP A 291 17.49 -8.27 -2.51
N LEU A 292 17.34 -9.56 -2.21
CA LEU A 292 18.17 -10.65 -2.74
C LEU A 292 17.31 -11.54 -3.63
N MET A 293 17.72 -11.70 -4.88
CA MET A 293 17.12 -12.62 -5.83
C MET A 293 18.11 -13.77 -6.05
N LEU A 294 17.75 -14.96 -5.62
CA LEU A 294 18.59 -16.17 -5.67
C LEU A 294 18.02 -17.15 -6.68
N GLY A 295 18.78 -17.51 -7.70
CA GLY A 295 18.36 -18.43 -8.76
C GLY A 295 19.25 -18.31 -9.99
N GLY A 296 18.68 -18.53 -11.18
CA GLY A 296 19.45 -18.54 -12.44
C GLY A 296 20.10 -17.20 -12.79
N ASN A 297 19.44 -16.09 -12.44
CA ASN A 297 19.93 -14.73 -12.67
C ASN A 297 19.99 -13.99 -11.32
N PRO A 298 21.02 -14.24 -10.49
CA PRO A 298 21.07 -13.70 -9.16
C PRO A 298 21.23 -12.18 -9.19
N ALA A 299 20.53 -11.50 -8.30
CA ALA A 299 20.58 -10.05 -8.17
C ALA A 299 20.54 -9.65 -6.69
N LEU A 300 21.13 -8.50 -6.39
CA LEU A 300 21.10 -7.85 -5.10
C LEU A 300 20.85 -6.35 -5.33
N THR A 301 19.87 -5.80 -4.62
CA THR A 301 19.67 -4.35 -4.55
C THR A 301 19.63 -3.91 -3.10
N SER A 302 20.60 -3.12 -2.67
CA SER A 302 20.65 -2.54 -1.33
C SER A 302 20.39 -1.04 -1.40
N ASN A 303 19.49 -0.55 -0.55
CA ASN A 303 19.16 0.85 -0.41
C ASN A 303 19.41 1.29 1.05
N LEU A 304 20.05 2.44 1.22
CA LEU A 304 20.15 3.14 2.50
C LEU A 304 19.60 4.55 2.30
N PHE A 305 18.57 4.93 3.04
CA PHE A 305 17.98 6.27 2.99
C PHE A 305 17.98 6.89 4.37
N TYR A 306 18.37 8.16 4.45
CA TYR A 306 18.18 9.01 5.62
C TYR A 306 17.22 10.14 5.27
N TYR A 307 16.26 10.42 6.16
CA TYR A 307 15.21 11.42 5.96
C TYR A 307 15.40 12.57 6.95
N THR A 308 15.33 13.81 6.46
CA THR A 308 15.31 15.01 7.33
C THR A 308 13.88 15.38 7.73
N SER A 309 13.74 16.19 8.78
CA SER A 309 12.46 16.70 9.30
C SER A 309 11.77 17.75 8.43
N TRP A 310 12.41 18.21 7.34
CA TRP A 310 11.89 19.31 6.54
C TRP A 310 10.68 18.92 5.70
N LYS A 311 9.90 19.93 5.28
CA LYS A 311 8.77 19.75 4.38
C LYS A 311 9.20 18.99 3.12
N TYR A 312 8.42 17.98 2.74
CA TYR A 312 8.70 17.03 1.63
C TYR A 312 9.81 16.01 1.91
N ALA A 313 10.24 15.88 3.17
CA ALA A 313 11.19 14.87 3.64
C ALA A 313 12.45 14.74 2.76
N PRO A 314 13.17 15.84 2.45
CA PRO A 314 14.41 15.73 1.69
C PRO A 314 15.45 14.94 2.49
N GLY A 315 16.38 14.29 1.82
CA GLY A 315 17.41 13.50 2.48
C GLY A 315 18.49 13.00 1.53
N VAL A 316 19.37 12.16 2.07
CA VAL A 316 20.44 11.49 1.30
C VAL A 316 20.18 10.00 1.22
N GLY A 317 20.54 9.42 0.09
CA GLY A 317 20.35 8.01 -0.21
C GLY A 317 21.55 7.42 -0.90
N MET A 318 21.78 6.13 -0.65
CA MET A 318 22.76 5.31 -1.35
C MET A 318 22.07 4.05 -1.87
N ARG A 319 22.35 3.68 -3.12
CA ARG A 319 21.90 2.43 -3.72
C ARG A 319 23.09 1.66 -4.25
N ILE A 320 23.12 0.36 -3.97
CA ILE A 320 24.06 -0.60 -4.56
C ILE A 320 23.23 -1.63 -5.29
N GLN A 321 23.57 -1.90 -6.55
CA GLN A 321 22.93 -2.93 -7.35
C GLN A 321 23.99 -3.87 -7.90
N LEU A 322 23.77 -5.18 -7.76
CA LEU A 322 24.58 -6.23 -8.37
C LEU A 322 23.63 -7.15 -9.11
N GLN A 323 23.97 -7.52 -10.35
CA GLN A 323 23.12 -8.39 -11.14
C GLN A 323 23.95 -9.19 -12.13
N ASN A 324 23.65 -10.49 -12.23
CA ASN A 324 24.14 -11.31 -13.32
C ASN A 324 22.94 -11.73 -14.17
N PHE A 325 23.04 -11.55 -15.48
CA PHE A 325 22.01 -12.03 -16.40
C PHE A 325 22.59 -12.37 -17.77
N THR A 326 21.95 -13.33 -18.44
CA THR A 326 22.24 -13.63 -19.84
C THR A 326 21.38 -12.74 -20.75
N THR A 327 22.01 -12.12 -21.74
CA THR A 327 21.32 -11.33 -22.77
C THR A 327 21.64 -11.85 -24.16
N TYR A 328 20.80 -11.49 -25.12
CA TYR A 328 20.88 -11.95 -26.50
C TYR A 328 20.90 -10.75 -27.44
N LEU A 329 21.75 -10.80 -28.46
CA LEU A 329 21.70 -9.84 -29.56
C LEU A 329 21.12 -10.52 -30.79
N TYR A 330 20.38 -9.73 -31.55
CA TYR A 330 19.65 -10.17 -32.73
C TYR A 330 20.09 -9.36 -33.95
N GLU A 331 20.25 -10.06 -35.07
CA GLU A 331 20.37 -9.44 -36.39
C GLU A 331 19.32 -10.06 -37.31
N ASN A 332 18.53 -9.22 -37.98
CA ASN A 332 17.44 -9.68 -38.86
C ASN A 332 16.53 -10.72 -38.19
N HIS A 333 16.14 -10.48 -36.93
CA HIS A 333 15.28 -11.37 -36.12
C HIS A 333 15.91 -12.71 -35.70
N ASN A 334 17.14 -13.00 -36.11
CA ASN A 334 17.86 -14.19 -35.69
C ASN A 334 18.77 -13.85 -34.51
N ARG A 335 18.74 -14.67 -33.46
CA ARG A 335 19.68 -14.57 -32.36
C ARG A 335 21.08 -14.90 -32.88
N THR A 336 21.98 -13.92 -32.88
CA THR A 336 23.35 -14.06 -33.37
C THR A 336 24.37 -14.13 -32.24
N GLN A 337 24.08 -13.52 -31.09
CA GLN A 337 24.96 -13.48 -29.94
C GLN A 337 24.24 -13.90 -28.66
N GLU A 338 24.97 -14.54 -27.76
CA GLU A 338 24.57 -14.80 -26.38
C GLU A 338 25.68 -14.33 -25.46
N LEU A 339 25.35 -13.45 -24.51
CA LEU A 339 26.31 -12.77 -23.65
C LEU A 339 25.95 -12.99 -22.17
N ASP A 340 26.93 -13.39 -21.37
CA ASP A 340 26.87 -13.31 -19.90
C ASP A 340 27.25 -11.88 -19.48
N LEU A 341 26.35 -11.21 -18.77
CA LEU A 341 26.49 -9.83 -18.37
C LEU A 341 26.51 -9.73 -16.85
N ARG A 342 27.62 -9.21 -16.33
CA ARG A 342 27.78 -8.91 -14.89
C ARG A 342 27.74 -7.42 -14.70
N TYR A 343 26.76 -6.96 -13.95
CA TYR A 343 26.47 -5.56 -13.71
C TYR A 343 26.64 -5.25 -12.22
N ALA A 344 27.34 -4.17 -11.93
CA ALA A 344 27.44 -3.59 -10.61
C ALA A 344 27.25 -2.08 -10.71
N SER A 345 26.46 -1.49 -9.82
CA SER A 345 26.36 -0.04 -9.72
C SER A 345 26.31 0.45 -8.29
N VAL A 346 26.84 1.66 -8.11
CA VAL A 346 26.72 2.41 -6.86
C VAL A 346 26.19 3.79 -7.21
N ALA A 347 25.10 4.19 -6.56
CA ALA A 347 24.49 5.50 -6.70
C ALA A 347 24.44 6.20 -5.35
N MET A 348 24.75 7.51 -5.35
CA MET A 348 24.51 8.42 -4.24
C MET A 348 23.54 9.49 -4.72
N MET A 349 22.50 9.77 -3.94
CA MET A 349 21.41 10.64 -4.37
C MET A 349 20.88 11.52 -3.25
N LEU A 350 20.48 12.74 -3.60
CA LEU A 350 19.51 13.50 -2.85
C LEU A 350 18.14 12.96 -3.20
N HIS A 351 17.29 12.72 -2.20
CA HIS A 351 15.92 12.27 -2.39
C HIS A 351 14.92 13.16 -1.68
N SER A 352 13.68 13.18 -2.14
CA SER A 352 12.54 13.82 -1.49
C SER A 352 11.26 13.09 -1.87
N SER A 353 10.27 13.09 -0.97
CA SER A 353 8.94 12.52 -1.22
C SER A 353 7.87 13.59 -0.98
N PRO A 354 7.58 14.47 -1.96
CA PRO A 354 6.67 15.59 -1.76
C PRO A 354 5.20 15.19 -1.59
N ALA A 355 4.84 13.97 -2.00
CA ALA A 355 3.54 13.36 -1.81
C ALA A 355 3.73 11.85 -1.57
N ASP A 356 2.70 11.18 -1.03
CA ASP A 356 2.77 9.75 -0.64
C ASP A 356 2.98 8.80 -1.82
N ASN A 357 2.59 9.26 -3.00
CA ASN A 357 2.67 8.55 -4.26
C ASN A 357 3.79 9.10 -5.15
N MET A 358 4.73 9.89 -4.64
CA MET A 358 5.74 10.55 -5.47
C MET A 358 7.12 10.58 -4.80
N TYR A 359 8.17 10.30 -5.57
CA TYR A 359 9.55 10.56 -5.15
C TYR A 359 10.37 11.23 -6.25
N ILE A 360 11.35 12.00 -5.82
CA ILE A 360 12.31 12.71 -6.67
C ILE A 360 13.70 12.34 -6.21
N HIS A 361 14.55 11.88 -7.13
CA HIS A 361 15.97 11.64 -6.89
C HIS A 361 16.83 12.48 -7.82
N LEU A 362 17.89 13.08 -7.28
CA LEU A 362 18.96 13.73 -8.02
C LEU A 362 20.28 13.18 -7.51
N GLY A 363 21.08 12.56 -8.38
CA GLY A 363 22.25 11.85 -7.91
C GLY A 363 23.35 11.61 -8.93
N LEU A 364 24.40 10.95 -8.45
CA LEU A 364 25.51 10.44 -9.23
C LEU A 364 25.50 8.92 -9.12
N GLN A 365 25.74 8.24 -10.23
CA GLN A 365 25.83 6.79 -10.30
C GLN A 365 27.05 6.39 -11.11
N ASN A 366 27.72 5.33 -10.69
CA ASN A 366 28.77 4.69 -11.46
C ASN A 366 28.39 3.24 -11.72
N GLU A 367 28.42 2.84 -12.99
CA GLU A 367 28.12 1.48 -13.44
C GLU A 367 29.39 0.78 -13.92
N LEU A 368 29.60 -0.44 -13.45
CA LEU A 368 30.61 -1.37 -13.91
C LEU A 368 29.91 -2.55 -14.57
N THR A 369 30.14 -2.72 -15.87
CA THR A 369 29.54 -3.80 -16.65
C THR A 369 30.61 -4.64 -17.29
N ARG A 370 30.54 -5.96 -17.15
CA ARG A 370 31.40 -6.89 -17.88
C ARG A 370 30.57 -7.77 -18.80
N PHE A 371 30.93 -7.76 -20.08
CA PHE A 371 30.38 -8.64 -21.10
C PHE A 371 31.32 -9.80 -21.33
N LYS A 372 30.77 -11.01 -21.30
CA LYS A 372 31.46 -12.23 -21.70
C LYS A 372 30.63 -12.95 -22.76
N THR A 373 31.24 -13.28 -23.89
CA THR A 373 30.54 -13.92 -24.99
C THR A 373 30.45 -15.43 -24.74
N ILE A 374 29.23 -15.96 -24.80
CA ILE A 374 28.94 -17.40 -24.71
C ILE A 374 28.85 -17.97 -26.14
N ILE A 375 28.03 -17.35 -26.99
CA ILE A 375 27.86 -17.72 -28.40
C ILE A 375 28.06 -16.47 -29.25
N GLY A 376 28.83 -16.62 -30.33
CA GLY A 376 29.07 -15.60 -31.34
C GLY A 376 30.48 -14.99 -31.26
N SER A 377 30.61 -13.72 -31.60
CA SER A 377 31.89 -13.02 -31.75
C SER A 377 31.88 -11.60 -31.18
N TYR A 378 30.91 -11.28 -30.31
CA TYR A 378 30.92 -10.00 -29.59
C TYR A 378 32.21 -9.86 -28.75
N PRO A 379 32.90 -8.71 -28.77
CA PRO A 379 34.13 -8.54 -28.00
C PRO A 379 33.88 -8.54 -26.48
N GLU A 380 34.60 -9.40 -25.76
CA GLU A 380 34.62 -9.34 -24.29
C GLU A 380 35.17 -7.98 -23.84
N SER A 381 34.44 -7.32 -22.95
CA SER A 381 34.72 -5.95 -22.57
C SER A 381 34.21 -5.65 -21.17
N THR A 382 34.93 -4.78 -20.47
CA THR A 382 34.49 -4.17 -19.21
C THR A 382 34.28 -2.69 -19.45
N PHE A 383 33.12 -2.18 -19.06
CA PHE A 383 32.76 -0.78 -19.12
C PHE A 383 32.67 -0.18 -17.72
N ASN A 384 33.18 1.04 -17.57
CA ASN A 384 32.96 1.88 -16.39
C ASN A 384 32.29 3.19 -16.81
N ILE A 385 31.07 3.43 -16.33
CA ILE A 385 30.19 4.49 -16.83
C ILE A 385 29.71 5.34 -15.64
N PRO A 386 30.39 6.45 -15.33
CA PRO A 386 29.89 7.44 -14.37
C PRO A 386 28.89 8.39 -15.04
N PHE A 387 27.79 8.68 -14.36
CA PHE A 387 26.79 9.66 -14.80
C PHE A 387 26.06 10.35 -13.66
N ALA A 388 25.51 11.53 -13.96
CA ALA A 388 24.50 12.17 -13.12
C ALA A 388 23.10 11.77 -13.59
N PHE A 389 22.13 11.71 -12.68
CA PHE A 389 20.76 11.39 -13.02
C PHE A 389 19.75 12.24 -12.26
N PHE A 390 18.59 12.44 -12.91
CA PHE A 390 17.38 12.94 -12.30
C PHE A 390 16.27 11.91 -12.53
N HIS A 391 15.59 11.49 -11.47
CA HIS A 391 14.49 10.53 -11.51
C HIS A 391 13.28 11.09 -10.78
N LEU A 392 12.17 11.24 -11.50
CA LEU A 392 10.86 11.55 -10.94
C LEU A 392 9.96 10.33 -11.14
N HIS A 393 9.33 9.90 -10.06
CA HIS A 393 8.42 8.76 -10.06
C HIS A 393 7.11 9.14 -9.37
N HIS A 394 5.99 8.71 -9.93
CA HIS A 394 4.67 8.88 -9.38
C HIS A 394 3.83 7.61 -9.57
N ASP A 395 3.27 7.05 -8.50
CA ASP A 395 2.42 5.85 -8.55
C ASP A 395 1.18 6.00 -7.65
N SER A 396 0.04 6.26 -8.27
CA SER A 396 -1.27 6.33 -7.61
C SER A 396 -2.18 5.15 -7.92
N TYR A 397 -1.63 4.01 -8.40
CA TYR A 397 -2.42 2.80 -8.57
C TYR A 397 -2.96 2.28 -7.24
N ASP A 398 -4.24 1.92 -7.25
CA ASP A 398 -4.92 1.24 -6.14
C ASP A 398 -4.41 -0.20 -5.94
N ASN A 399 -3.94 -0.83 -7.02
CA ASN A 399 -3.33 -2.14 -7.00
C ASN A 399 -2.16 -2.25 -8.00
N ARG A 400 -0.97 -2.65 -7.53
CA ARG A 400 0.26 -2.74 -8.35
C ARG A 400 0.14 -3.68 -9.56
N PHE A 401 -0.56 -4.81 -9.43
CA PHE A 401 -0.60 -5.85 -10.47
C PHE A 401 -1.88 -5.81 -11.31
N PHE A 402 -2.98 -5.39 -10.67
CA PHE A 402 -4.30 -5.34 -11.27
C PHE A 402 -4.99 -3.98 -10.97
N PRO A 403 -4.42 -2.85 -11.41
CA PRO A 403 -4.91 -1.50 -11.06
C PRO A 403 -6.32 -1.25 -11.59
N GLU A 404 -7.30 -0.92 -10.75
CA GLU A 404 -8.65 -0.52 -11.18
C GLU A 404 -8.70 0.97 -11.56
N GLU A 405 -7.87 1.79 -10.92
CA GLU A 405 -7.74 3.22 -11.19
C GLU A 405 -6.32 3.74 -10.87
N GLY A 406 -6.10 5.05 -11.04
CA GLY A 406 -4.80 5.67 -10.74
C GLY A 406 -3.91 5.93 -11.97
N VAL A 407 -2.70 6.40 -11.71
CA VAL A 407 -1.67 6.80 -12.69
C VAL A 407 -0.32 6.31 -12.22
N TYR A 408 0.43 5.69 -13.12
CA TYR A 408 1.85 5.39 -12.93
C TYR A 408 2.65 6.25 -13.91
N ALA A 409 3.70 6.93 -13.44
CA ALA A 409 4.56 7.74 -14.28
C ALA A 409 6.01 7.68 -13.80
N ASP A 410 6.93 7.51 -14.74
CA ASP A 410 8.37 7.61 -14.52
C ASP A 410 9.00 8.54 -15.54
N LEU A 411 9.93 9.35 -15.07
CA LEU A 411 10.80 10.20 -15.85
C LEU A 411 12.24 10.00 -15.36
N LEU A 412 13.12 9.50 -16.23
CA LEU A 412 14.54 9.32 -15.93
C LEU A 412 15.39 10.08 -16.95
N ILE A 413 16.20 11.00 -16.47
CA ILE A 413 17.23 11.69 -17.24
C ILE A 413 18.58 11.21 -16.74
N ARG A 414 19.46 10.79 -17.66
CA ARG A 414 20.87 10.46 -17.36
C ARG A 414 21.77 11.35 -18.20
N GLN A 415 22.80 11.87 -17.56
CA GLN A 415 23.84 12.69 -18.18
C GLN A 415 25.20 12.03 -17.93
N ILE A 416 25.76 11.43 -18.98
CA ILE A 416 27.08 10.82 -18.97
C ILE A 416 28.04 11.93 -19.41
N THR A 417 28.65 12.65 -18.46
CA THR A 417 29.59 13.77 -18.75
C THR A 417 31.06 13.36 -18.80
N GLY A 418 31.41 12.16 -18.32
CA GLY A 418 32.79 11.67 -18.23
C GLY A 418 33.17 10.69 -19.34
N SER A 419 34.45 10.29 -19.36
CA SER A 419 34.93 9.24 -20.27
C SER A 419 34.32 7.89 -19.90
N VAL A 420 33.50 7.35 -20.81
CA VAL A 420 33.11 5.94 -20.75
C VAL A 420 34.38 5.12 -20.98
N TYR A 421 34.88 4.50 -19.93
CA TYR A 421 36.04 3.62 -20.06
C TYR A 421 35.58 2.27 -20.59
N SER A 422 36.31 1.75 -21.57
CA SER A 422 36.19 0.38 -22.07
C SER A 422 37.55 -0.29 -22.01
N SER A 423 37.58 -1.56 -21.57
CA SER A 423 38.79 -2.38 -21.65
C SER A 423 39.14 -2.83 -23.07
N HIS A 424 38.19 -2.73 -24.01
CA HIS A 424 38.38 -3.10 -25.41
C HIS A 424 38.45 -1.82 -26.28
N SER A 425 39.50 -1.71 -27.10
CA SER A 425 39.85 -0.48 -27.83
C SER A 425 38.81 0.00 -28.82
N ASP A 426 37.99 -0.90 -29.33
CA ASP A 426 37.01 -0.63 -30.37
C ASP A 426 35.78 0.11 -29.82
N PHE A 427 35.55 0.04 -28.52
CA PHE A 427 34.45 0.74 -27.88
C PHE A 427 34.92 2.09 -27.35
N LYS A 428 34.54 3.16 -28.06
CA LYS A 428 34.78 4.54 -27.67
C LYS A 428 33.48 5.32 -27.74
N TYR A 429 33.04 5.83 -26.59
CA TYR A 429 31.81 6.60 -26.49
C TYR A 429 32.12 8.01 -26.01
N ASN A 430 31.60 8.99 -26.75
CA ASN A 430 31.61 10.38 -26.32
C ASN A 430 30.58 10.56 -25.19
N PRO A 431 30.68 11.63 -24.38
CA PRO A 431 29.60 12.03 -23.47
C PRO A 431 28.24 12.07 -24.19
N TYR A 432 27.20 11.62 -23.50
CA TYR A 432 25.83 11.56 -24.04
C TYR A 432 24.79 11.72 -22.94
N SER A 433 23.56 11.96 -23.37
CA SER A 433 22.39 12.10 -22.52
C SER A 433 21.31 11.12 -22.95
N THR A 434 20.56 10.60 -21.98
CA THR A 434 19.36 9.81 -22.26
C THR A 434 18.18 10.32 -21.46
N LEU A 435 17.01 10.32 -22.08
CA LEU A 435 15.72 10.63 -21.45
C LEU A 435 14.81 9.42 -21.63
N THR A 436 14.17 8.98 -20.56
CA THR A 436 13.12 7.97 -20.59
C THR A 436 11.87 8.50 -19.91
N VAL A 437 10.73 8.29 -20.54
CA VAL A 437 9.41 8.65 -20.01
C VAL A 437 8.49 7.46 -20.14
N ARG A 438 7.80 7.10 -19.07
CA ARG A 438 6.69 6.15 -19.05
C ARG A 438 5.49 6.78 -18.37
N VAL A 439 4.31 6.66 -18.96
CA VAL A 439 3.05 7.10 -18.37
C VAL A 439 1.98 6.06 -18.64
N ASP A 440 1.42 5.51 -17.57
CA ASP A 440 0.33 4.55 -17.61
C ASP A 440 -0.89 5.09 -16.85
N LYS A 441 -2.08 4.90 -17.42
CA LYS A 441 -3.35 5.36 -16.82
C LYS A 441 -4.36 4.23 -16.81
N ALA A 442 -4.84 3.85 -15.62
CA ALA A 442 -5.98 2.97 -15.43
C ALA A 442 -7.27 3.79 -15.33
N ILE A 443 -8.28 3.40 -16.11
CA ILE A 443 -9.58 4.08 -16.19
C ILE A 443 -10.68 3.03 -16.03
N PRO A 444 -11.48 3.09 -14.95
CA PRO A 444 -12.63 2.22 -14.80
C PRO A 444 -13.70 2.60 -15.81
N LEU A 445 -14.15 1.63 -16.62
CA LEU A 445 -15.32 1.79 -17.49
C LEU A 445 -16.61 1.47 -16.75
N ASN A 446 -16.55 0.46 -15.88
CA ASN A 446 -17.63 0.04 -14.99
C ASN A 446 -17.03 -0.84 -13.87
N LYS A 447 -17.88 -1.40 -12.99
CA LYS A 447 -17.45 -2.22 -11.86
C LYS A 447 -16.60 -3.46 -12.20
N ASN A 448 -16.57 -3.92 -13.45
CA ASN A 448 -15.85 -5.11 -13.87
C ASN A 448 -14.87 -4.88 -15.02
N ALA A 449 -14.84 -3.70 -15.64
CA ALA A 449 -14.02 -3.44 -16.82
C ALA A 449 -13.18 -2.18 -16.65
N VAL A 450 -11.90 -2.28 -16.98
CA VAL A 450 -10.91 -1.21 -16.85
C VAL A 450 -10.08 -1.14 -18.12
N ILE A 451 -9.85 0.06 -18.64
CA ILE A 451 -8.85 0.29 -19.69
C ILE A 451 -7.57 0.79 -19.05
N VAL A 452 -6.45 0.13 -19.34
CA VAL A 452 -5.11 0.60 -19.01
C VAL A 452 -4.45 1.06 -20.30
N ARG A 453 -3.99 2.31 -20.32
CA ARG A 453 -3.26 2.91 -21.45
C ARG A 453 -1.82 3.15 -21.02
N SER A 454 -0.85 2.83 -21.86
CA SER A 454 0.57 3.07 -21.61
C SER A 454 1.18 3.87 -22.75
N LEU A 455 2.03 4.83 -22.43
CA LEU A 455 2.86 5.60 -23.35
C LEU A 455 4.30 5.54 -22.86
N ASN A 456 5.24 5.22 -23.75
CA ASN A 456 6.66 5.10 -23.43
C ASN A 456 7.48 5.83 -24.50
N PHE A 457 8.43 6.62 -24.06
CA PHE A 457 9.36 7.35 -24.92
C PHE A 457 10.78 7.18 -24.38
N GLY A 458 11.71 6.91 -25.28
CA GLY A 458 13.14 6.87 -25.00
C GLY A 458 13.87 7.72 -26.02
N PHE A 459 14.83 8.52 -25.55
CA PHE A 459 15.62 9.40 -26.36
C PHE A 459 17.09 9.35 -25.93
N SER A 460 17.98 9.32 -26.90
CA SER A 460 19.40 9.66 -26.72
C SER A 460 19.79 10.78 -27.68
N ASP A 461 20.65 11.69 -27.22
CA ASP A 461 21.18 12.79 -28.04
C ASP A 461 22.19 12.33 -29.09
N THR A 462 22.70 11.10 -28.99
CA THR A 462 23.61 10.49 -29.96
C THR A 462 23.24 9.04 -30.27
N LYS A 463 23.73 8.56 -31.42
CA LYS A 463 23.61 7.14 -31.81
C LYS A 463 24.72 6.28 -31.20
N ASN A 464 25.85 6.90 -30.85
CA ASN A 464 27.01 6.19 -30.34
C ASN A 464 26.92 6.01 -28.82
N ILE A 465 26.09 5.07 -28.38
CA ILE A 465 25.92 4.68 -26.98
C ILE A 465 26.18 3.18 -26.79
N PRO A 466 26.63 2.74 -25.61
CA PRO A 466 26.79 1.31 -25.30
C PRO A 466 25.48 0.54 -25.43
N ASP A 467 25.55 -0.74 -25.83
CA ASP A 467 24.36 -1.58 -26.03
C ASP A 467 23.48 -1.64 -24.78
N LEU A 468 24.06 -1.78 -23.58
CA LEU A 468 23.30 -1.78 -22.31
C LEU A 468 22.43 -0.53 -22.11
N HIS A 469 22.79 0.60 -22.72
CA HIS A 469 22.07 1.86 -22.59
C HIS A 469 21.09 2.13 -23.73
N LYS A 470 21.04 1.27 -24.75
CA LYS A 470 20.02 1.32 -25.81
C LYS A 470 18.64 0.99 -25.25
N PHE A 471 17.62 1.39 -25.99
CA PHE A 471 16.25 1.00 -25.73
C PHE A 471 15.93 -0.30 -26.46
N TYR A 472 15.14 -1.15 -25.82
CA TYR A 472 14.81 -2.47 -26.31
C TYR A 472 13.29 -2.68 -26.34
N MET A 473 12.82 -3.47 -27.30
CA MET A 473 11.43 -3.90 -27.38
C MET A 473 11.30 -5.40 -27.66
N GLY A 474 10.26 -6.01 -27.10
CA GLY A 474 9.90 -7.41 -27.34
C GLY A 474 9.38 -8.14 -26.11
N GLY A 475 8.91 -9.37 -26.25
CA GLY A 475 8.35 -10.16 -25.16
C GLY A 475 7.01 -9.65 -24.62
N SER A 476 6.60 -10.17 -23.46
CA SER A 476 5.24 -9.97 -22.92
C SER A 476 5.13 -9.87 -21.38
N GLY A 477 6.25 -9.83 -20.67
CA GLY A 477 6.28 -9.91 -19.20
C GLY A 477 7.17 -8.88 -18.50
N VAL A 478 8.39 -8.65 -18.99
CA VAL A 478 9.34 -7.75 -18.35
C VAL A 478 9.17 -6.35 -18.93
N GLN A 479 8.84 -5.37 -18.09
CA GLN A 479 8.86 -3.95 -18.46
C GLN A 479 9.81 -3.22 -17.52
N SER A 480 10.83 -2.58 -18.08
CA SER A 480 11.70 -1.65 -17.37
C SER A 480 11.74 -0.34 -18.14
N LEU A 481 12.41 0.68 -17.61
CA LEU A 481 12.50 1.98 -18.27
C LEU A 481 13.09 1.87 -19.69
N ASN A 482 14.13 1.05 -19.87
CA ASN A 482 14.78 0.87 -21.17
C ASN A 482 14.26 -0.34 -21.97
N PHE A 483 13.27 -1.07 -21.44
CA PHE A 483 12.73 -2.27 -22.09
C PHE A 483 11.21 -2.31 -22.08
N ILE A 484 10.60 -2.22 -23.26
CA ILE A 484 9.15 -2.17 -23.43
C ILE A 484 8.62 -3.45 -24.10
N PRO A 485 7.62 -4.13 -23.50
CA PRO A 485 6.98 -5.29 -24.11
C PRO A 485 6.37 -4.99 -25.48
N LEU A 486 6.56 -5.90 -26.43
CA LEU A 486 5.95 -5.87 -27.75
C LEU A 486 5.55 -7.28 -28.19
N PHE A 487 4.26 -7.51 -28.43
CA PHE A 487 3.78 -8.86 -28.68
C PHE A 487 4.22 -9.39 -30.04
N GLY A 488 4.56 -10.68 -30.05
CA GLY A 488 5.06 -11.41 -31.21
C GLY A 488 6.55 -11.18 -31.54
N TYR A 489 7.29 -10.52 -30.65
CA TYR A 489 8.75 -10.44 -30.70
C TYR A 489 9.35 -11.16 -29.48
N GLN A 490 10.54 -11.74 -29.64
CA GLN A 490 11.34 -12.29 -28.55
C GLN A 490 11.81 -11.15 -27.63
N VAL A 491 12.20 -11.47 -26.39
CA VAL A 491 12.70 -10.46 -25.47
C VAL A 491 13.98 -9.81 -26.01
N MET A 492 13.99 -8.48 -25.95
CA MET A 492 15.05 -7.60 -26.46
C MET A 492 15.39 -7.78 -27.95
N GLU A 493 14.45 -8.30 -28.76
CA GLU A 493 14.69 -8.56 -30.19
C GLU A 493 14.90 -7.28 -31.01
N LEU A 494 14.19 -6.21 -30.68
CA LEU A 494 14.35 -4.91 -31.34
C LEU A 494 15.15 -3.99 -30.42
N THR A 495 16.10 -3.25 -31.00
CA THR A 495 16.92 -2.26 -30.26
C THR A 495 17.14 -0.98 -31.07
N GLY A 496 17.39 0.14 -30.36
CA GLY A 496 17.73 1.43 -30.95
C GLY A 496 18.05 2.48 -29.90
N THR A 497 18.48 3.67 -30.33
CA THR A 497 18.78 4.80 -29.44
C THR A 497 17.60 5.74 -29.20
N GLN A 498 16.51 5.51 -29.91
CA GLN A 498 15.24 6.19 -29.82
C GLN A 498 14.13 5.15 -29.67
N LEU A 499 13.10 5.47 -28.91
CA LEU A 499 11.98 4.57 -28.65
C LEU A 499 10.69 5.38 -28.58
N SER A 500 9.63 4.88 -29.23
CA SER A 500 8.27 5.29 -28.95
C SER A 500 7.36 4.07 -28.96
N ALA A 501 6.57 3.91 -27.91
CA ALA A 501 5.67 2.78 -27.78
C ALA A 501 4.40 3.16 -27.02
N PHE A 502 3.32 2.47 -27.33
CA PHE A 502 2.04 2.63 -26.66
C PHE A 502 1.33 1.29 -26.52
N SER A 503 0.45 1.19 -25.53
CA SER A 503 -0.46 0.05 -25.41
C SER A 503 -1.82 0.45 -24.88
N PHE A 504 -2.83 -0.34 -25.26
CA PHE A 504 -4.21 -0.27 -24.81
C PHE A 504 -4.62 -1.65 -24.34
N SER A 505 -4.86 -1.80 -23.05
CA SER A 505 -5.26 -3.05 -22.43
C SER A 505 -6.66 -2.94 -21.83
N LEU A 506 -7.61 -3.68 -22.38
CA LEU A 506 -8.91 -3.88 -21.75
C LEU A 506 -8.82 -5.05 -20.78
N ARG A 507 -8.99 -4.78 -19.49
CA ARG A 507 -9.10 -5.81 -18.45
C ARG A 507 -10.55 -5.99 -18.04
N ASN A 508 -11.00 -7.24 -18.03
CA ASN A 508 -12.30 -7.64 -17.47
C ASN A 508 -12.08 -8.52 -16.23
N ARG A 509 -12.78 -8.21 -15.14
CA ARG A 509 -12.84 -9.02 -13.93
C ARG A 509 -13.95 -10.08 -14.10
N LEU A 510 -13.55 -11.34 -14.19
CA LEU A 510 -14.45 -12.48 -14.37
C LEU A 510 -15.06 -12.93 -13.03
N SER A 511 -14.27 -12.85 -11.95
CA SER A 511 -14.69 -13.07 -10.56
C SER A 511 -13.68 -12.36 -9.63
N LYS A 512 -13.86 -12.46 -8.30
CA LYS A 512 -13.11 -11.67 -7.29
C LYS A 512 -11.59 -11.62 -7.54
N ASN A 513 -10.98 -12.72 -7.97
CA ASN A 513 -9.52 -12.83 -8.15
C ASN A 513 -9.10 -13.17 -9.59
N ASN A 514 -10.03 -13.23 -10.55
CA ASN A 514 -9.76 -13.72 -11.91
C ASN A 514 -10.01 -12.62 -12.93
N TYR A 515 -9.03 -12.43 -13.82
CA TYR A 515 -8.98 -11.33 -14.77
C TYR A 515 -8.65 -11.83 -16.16
N PHE A 516 -9.28 -11.25 -17.16
CA PHE A 516 -8.97 -11.47 -18.56
C PHE A 516 -8.54 -10.16 -19.20
N PHE A 517 -7.48 -10.21 -20.02
CA PHE A 517 -6.90 -9.05 -20.67
C PHE A 517 -6.92 -9.24 -22.18
N THR A 518 -7.28 -8.17 -22.88
CA THR A 518 -7.03 -8.02 -24.31
C THR A 518 -6.20 -6.76 -24.49
N THR A 519 -4.98 -6.93 -24.98
CA THR A 519 -4.02 -5.85 -25.08
C THR A 519 -3.58 -5.67 -26.53
N LEU A 520 -3.65 -4.44 -27.02
CA LEU A 520 -3.03 -4.01 -28.28
C LEU A 520 -1.80 -3.19 -27.94
N ASN A 521 -0.66 -3.48 -28.55
CA ASN A 521 0.54 -2.65 -28.41
C ASN A 521 1.11 -2.28 -29.78
N GLY A 522 1.73 -1.11 -29.82
CA GLY A 522 2.39 -0.58 -30.99
C GLY A 522 3.67 0.13 -30.58
N GLY A 523 4.73 0.01 -31.35
CA GLY A 523 5.93 0.78 -31.07
C GLY A 523 7.04 0.59 -32.08
N MET A 524 8.10 1.37 -31.91
CA MET A 524 9.27 1.38 -32.75
C MET A 524 10.48 1.81 -31.95
N VAL A 525 11.60 1.17 -32.25
CA VAL A 525 12.95 1.62 -31.92
C VAL A 525 13.65 2.08 -33.18
N ALA A 526 14.47 3.12 -33.07
CA ALA A 526 15.15 3.75 -34.18
C ALA A 526 16.46 4.38 -33.73
N ASP A 527 17.33 4.75 -34.67
CA ASP A 527 18.54 5.53 -34.38
C ASP A 527 18.33 7.05 -34.57
N GLU A 528 17.24 7.44 -35.25
CA GLU A 528 16.93 8.85 -35.50
C GLU A 528 15.53 9.20 -35.01
N ILE A 529 15.41 10.30 -34.27
CA ILE A 529 14.12 10.78 -33.75
C ILE A 529 13.12 11.09 -34.87
N SER A 530 13.60 11.55 -36.04
CA SER A 530 12.77 11.83 -37.22
C SER A 530 12.02 10.59 -37.73
N GLN A 531 12.54 9.40 -37.44
CA GLN A 531 11.90 8.15 -37.82
C GLN A 531 10.69 7.86 -36.93
N LEU A 532 10.71 8.25 -35.64
CA LEU A 532 9.61 8.04 -34.68
C LEU A 532 8.28 8.67 -35.11
N ILE A 533 8.32 9.72 -35.94
CA ILE A 533 7.13 10.43 -36.43
C ILE A 533 6.44 9.64 -37.57
N LYS A 534 7.11 8.67 -38.18
CA LYS A 534 6.58 7.85 -39.29
C LYS A 534 5.82 6.65 -38.75
N PHE A 535 4.61 6.88 -38.23
CA PHE A 535 3.75 5.84 -37.65
C PHE A 535 3.50 4.61 -38.56
N GLY A 536 3.54 4.77 -39.88
CA GLY A 536 3.42 3.65 -40.84
C GLY A 536 4.53 2.60 -40.77
N LYS A 537 5.59 2.81 -39.99
CA LYS A 537 6.69 1.85 -39.76
C LYS A 537 6.65 1.17 -38.38
N TYR A 538 5.64 1.45 -37.56
CA TYR A 538 5.53 0.85 -36.24
C TYR A 538 5.21 -0.64 -36.33
N HIS A 539 5.71 -1.38 -35.35
CA HIS A 539 5.36 -2.77 -35.15
C HIS A 539 4.12 -2.86 -34.26
N TYR A 540 3.14 -3.67 -34.64
CA TYR A 540 1.86 -3.78 -33.94
C TYR A 540 1.58 -5.21 -33.52
N GLY A 541 1.19 -5.40 -32.26
CA GLY A 541 0.87 -6.70 -31.70
C GLY A 541 -0.43 -6.71 -30.90
N MET A 542 -0.93 -7.92 -30.70
CA MET A 542 -2.09 -8.21 -29.86
C MET A 542 -1.73 -9.33 -28.89
N GLY A 543 -2.18 -9.20 -27.65
CA GLY A 543 -2.00 -10.19 -26.61
C GLY A 543 -3.30 -10.49 -25.89
N LEU A 544 -3.53 -11.76 -25.59
CA LEU A 544 -4.56 -12.23 -24.68
C LEU A 544 -3.89 -12.73 -23.41
N SER A 545 -4.37 -12.29 -22.26
CA SER A 545 -3.86 -12.79 -20.98
C SER A 545 -4.95 -13.24 -20.03
N TYR A 546 -4.65 -14.27 -19.26
CA TYR A 546 -5.40 -14.65 -18.07
C TYR A 546 -4.57 -14.31 -16.84
N GLY A 547 -5.17 -13.60 -15.89
CA GLY A 547 -4.56 -13.24 -14.61
C GLY A 547 -5.33 -13.81 -13.44
N TYR A 548 -4.63 -14.34 -12.44
CA TYR A 548 -5.20 -14.81 -11.18
C TYR A 548 -4.43 -14.21 -10.00
N ASN A 549 -5.14 -13.52 -9.11
CA ASN A 549 -4.57 -13.05 -7.85
C ASN A 549 -4.62 -14.19 -6.82
N SER A 550 -3.53 -14.96 -6.73
CA SER A 550 -3.45 -16.15 -5.89
C SER A 550 -2.91 -15.83 -4.48
N PRO A 551 -3.07 -16.73 -3.50
CA PRO A 551 -2.46 -16.57 -2.17
C PRO A 551 -0.94 -16.48 -2.16
N ILE A 552 -0.26 -16.97 -3.20
CA ILE A 552 1.21 -16.96 -3.34
C ILE A 552 1.73 -15.84 -4.26
N GLY A 553 0.85 -14.92 -4.67
CA GLY A 553 1.16 -13.81 -5.57
C GLY A 553 0.40 -13.87 -6.91
N PRO A 554 0.58 -12.88 -7.78
CA PRO A 554 -0.10 -12.83 -9.07
C PRO A 554 0.40 -13.93 -10.00
N ILE A 555 -0.53 -14.55 -10.72
CA ILE A 555 -0.24 -15.48 -11.82
C ILE A 555 -0.75 -14.86 -13.10
N LYS A 556 0.07 -14.84 -14.15
CA LYS A 556 -0.33 -14.33 -15.47
C LYS A 556 0.16 -15.26 -16.57
N LEU A 557 -0.78 -15.66 -17.42
CA LEU A 557 -0.54 -16.41 -18.65
C LEU A 557 -0.86 -15.49 -19.82
N THR A 558 0.07 -15.32 -20.76
CA THR A 558 -0.09 -14.44 -21.91
C THR A 558 0.21 -15.20 -23.18
N ALA A 559 -0.60 -14.99 -24.22
CA ALA A 559 -0.31 -15.38 -25.60
C ALA A 559 -0.34 -14.13 -26.47
N GLY A 560 0.78 -13.81 -27.09
CA GLY A 560 0.97 -12.62 -27.91
C GLY A 560 1.32 -12.94 -29.36
N LYS A 561 0.83 -12.13 -30.29
CA LYS A 561 1.11 -12.23 -31.72
C LYS A 561 1.38 -10.84 -32.30
N ASN A 562 2.27 -10.76 -33.30
CA ASN A 562 2.47 -9.56 -34.10
C ASN A 562 1.65 -9.63 -35.38
N PHE A 563 1.09 -8.52 -35.86
CA PHE A 563 0.28 -8.51 -37.08
C PHE A 563 1.07 -8.81 -38.36
N ASN A 564 2.39 -8.58 -38.33
CA ASN A 564 3.27 -8.84 -39.47
C ASN A 564 4.02 -10.19 -39.37
N ARG A 565 3.72 -11.03 -38.37
CA ARG A 565 4.37 -12.35 -38.17
C ARG A 565 3.34 -13.46 -37.96
N SER A 566 3.72 -14.69 -38.30
CA SER A 566 2.91 -15.89 -38.09
C SER A 566 2.89 -16.33 -36.63
N ASP A 567 4.01 -16.15 -35.93
CA ASP A 567 4.29 -16.85 -34.68
C ASP A 567 3.49 -16.29 -33.50
N ILE A 568 3.11 -17.20 -32.61
CA ILE A 568 2.49 -16.87 -31.32
C ILE A 568 3.52 -17.15 -30.23
N ILE A 569 3.80 -16.14 -29.42
CA ILE A 569 4.73 -16.24 -28.30
C ILE A 569 3.91 -16.28 -27.01
N THR A 570 4.15 -17.29 -26.19
CA THR A 570 3.50 -17.46 -24.90
C THR A 570 4.43 -17.12 -23.75
N HIS A 571 3.88 -16.58 -22.67
CA HIS A 571 4.61 -16.19 -21.48
C HIS A 571 3.83 -16.56 -20.23
N ILE A 572 4.54 -16.99 -19.19
CA ILE A 572 4.01 -17.32 -17.88
C ILE A 572 4.80 -16.57 -16.83
N SER A 573 4.09 -15.98 -15.88
CA SER A 573 4.65 -15.37 -14.67
C SER A 573 3.85 -15.81 -13.46
N ILE A 574 4.55 -16.20 -12.39
CA ILE A 574 3.99 -16.69 -11.13
C ILE A 574 4.75 -16.02 -9.99
N GLY A 575 4.02 -15.38 -9.08
CA GLY A 575 4.58 -14.78 -7.88
C GLY A 575 4.90 -13.29 -8.02
N TYR A 576 5.58 -12.74 -7.02
CA TYR A 576 5.90 -11.32 -6.98
C TYR A 576 7.23 -11.05 -7.69
N PRO A 577 7.29 -10.11 -8.66
CA PRO A 577 8.56 -9.51 -9.05
C PRO A 577 9.02 -8.56 -7.93
N PHE A 578 10.29 -8.66 -7.52
CA PHE A 578 10.90 -7.63 -6.66
C PHE A 578 11.30 -6.43 -7.51
#